data_AF-W8ZCT3-F1
#
_entry.id   AF-W8ZCT3-F1
#
_cell.length_a   1.000
_cell.length_b   1.000
_cell.length_c   1.000
_cell.angle_alpha   90.00
_cell.angle_beta   90.00
_cell.angle_gamma   90.00
#
_symmetry.space_group_name_H-M   'P 1'
#
loop_
_entity.id
_entity.type
_entity.pdbx_description
1 polymer ?
#
loop_
_entity_poly.entity_id
_entity_poly.type
_entity_poly.pdbx_seq_one_letter_code
_entity_poly.pdbx_strand_id
1 'polypeptide(L)'
;MSLQAKQNSEQNDFLDLVYELQGKDAWIRNSVSKHSQELLKLALKFWREKITKDISSYESIRIFASSFNFASEHEAMMWVSNFVRILVKYEQDGLLDRIAILPDQYGNFKMRAELSLDSGEIDEILKDASKYAGYDVRKTLLSKDIILDLPENRTVYLENISEKITQYVKENKNSIGHNDIDVKEVFNKTYLWLRENLANEKVKKCFKELSTNLHWFYNDNDIAENMSKIEEYNDILEKYGVSGVQELEQILSRSNVESSSSKTVEISMEILAQWGISTEEDLNRALANNVFGPEFIHDSKRNSELFSYVQDILERSKNKILEFLDKK
;
A
#
# COMPACT_ATOMS: atom_id res chain seq x y z
N MET A 1 21.12 -37.61 5.56
CA MET A 1 20.56 -38.79 4.86
C MET A 1 19.27 -39.17 5.57
N SER A 2 18.12 -39.14 4.89
CA SER A 2 16.82 -39.42 5.49
C SER A 2 16.22 -40.70 4.91
N LEU A 3 15.81 -41.60 5.80
CA LEU A 3 15.14 -42.85 5.44
C LEU A 3 13.66 -42.57 5.23
N GLN A 4 13.15 -42.71 4.01
CA GLN A 4 11.75 -42.49 3.66
C GLN A 4 10.99 -43.81 3.62
N ALA A 5 10.00 -43.97 4.49
CA ALA A 5 9.05 -45.06 4.43
C ALA A 5 8.16 -44.91 3.18
N LYS A 6 7.92 -46.00 2.45
CA LYS A 6 6.93 -45.99 1.37
C LYS A 6 5.55 -45.65 1.94
N GLN A 7 4.88 -44.66 1.35
CA GLN A 7 3.48 -44.29 1.62
C GLN A 7 3.18 -43.80 3.05
N ASN A 8 4.09 -43.06 3.69
CA ASN A 8 3.79 -42.37 4.96
C ASN A 8 3.53 -40.87 4.72
N SER A 9 2.28 -40.43 4.86
CA SER A 9 1.88 -39.04 4.63
C SER A 9 2.47 -38.06 5.65
N GLU A 10 2.59 -38.46 6.92
CA GLU A 10 3.17 -37.64 7.98
C GLU A 10 4.65 -37.35 7.73
N GLN A 11 5.39 -38.36 7.29
CA GLN A 11 6.77 -38.20 6.92
C GLN A 11 6.94 -37.34 5.67
N ASN A 12 6.07 -37.49 4.66
CA ASN A 12 6.12 -36.68 3.45
C ASN A 12 5.87 -35.20 3.76
N ASP A 13 4.80 -34.89 4.50
CA ASP A 13 4.49 -33.52 4.93
C ASP A 13 5.66 -32.89 5.71
N PHE A 14 6.29 -33.65 6.61
CA PHE A 14 7.45 -33.18 7.36
C PHE A 14 8.66 -32.93 6.45
N LEU A 15 8.96 -33.84 5.52
CA LEU A 15 10.09 -33.71 4.61
C LEU A 15 9.91 -32.55 3.62
N ASP A 16 8.69 -32.31 3.16
CA ASP A 16 8.38 -31.18 2.28
C ASP A 16 8.61 -29.85 3.00
N LEU A 17 8.18 -29.75 4.27
CA LEU A 17 8.44 -28.60 5.12
C LEU A 17 9.94 -28.32 5.36
N VAL A 18 10.73 -29.37 5.61
CA VAL A 18 12.17 -29.24 5.81
C VAL A 18 12.89 -28.85 4.52
N TYR A 19 12.41 -29.32 3.36
CA TYR A 19 12.95 -28.91 2.06
C TYR A 19 12.69 -27.44 1.74
N GLU A 20 11.53 -26.92 2.10
CA GLU A 20 11.26 -25.48 1.98
C GLU A 20 12.23 -24.66 2.85
N LEU A 21 12.59 -25.16 4.05
CA LEU A 21 13.46 -24.44 4.99
C LEU A 21 14.97 -24.53 4.65
N GLN A 22 15.45 -25.72 4.26
CA GLN A 22 16.90 -26.02 4.14
C GLN A 22 17.34 -26.29 2.69
N GLY A 23 16.42 -26.28 1.74
CA GLY A 23 16.69 -26.63 0.34
C GLY A 23 16.66 -28.14 0.07
N LYS A 24 16.43 -28.50 -1.21
CA LYS A 24 16.23 -29.89 -1.66
C LYS A 24 17.43 -30.80 -1.40
N ASP A 25 18.63 -30.23 -1.34
CA ASP A 25 19.88 -30.99 -1.20
C ASP A 25 20.24 -31.33 0.25
N ALA A 26 19.58 -30.70 1.23
CA ALA A 26 19.88 -30.91 2.65
C ALA A 26 19.52 -32.33 3.13
N TRP A 27 18.47 -32.94 2.57
CA TRP A 27 17.98 -34.26 3.01
C TRP A 27 17.84 -35.23 1.82
N ILE A 28 18.86 -36.06 1.59
CA ILE A 28 18.80 -37.14 0.59
C ILE A 28 17.80 -38.22 1.03
N ARG A 29 16.68 -38.37 0.29
CA ARG A 29 15.64 -39.40 0.49
C ARG A 29 16.14 -40.76 0.04
N ASN A 30 16.21 -41.71 0.97
CA ASN A 30 16.48 -43.11 0.67
C ASN A 30 15.24 -43.93 1.03
N SER A 31 14.59 -44.51 0.01
CA SER A 31 13.36 -45.26 0.21
C SER A 31 13.62 -46.61 0.85
N VAL A 32 12.87 -46.93 1.91
CA VAL A 32 13.01 -48.17 2.67
C VAL A 32 11.69 -48.95 2.67
N SER A 33 11.78 -50.25 2.46
CA SER A 33 10.62 -51.16 2.45
C SER A 33 10.22 -51.64 3.84
N LYS A 34 11.14 -51.61 4.81
CA LYS A 34 10.91 -52.03 6.20
C LYS A 34 11.31 -50.91 7.14
N HIS A 35 10.40 -50.51 8.03
CA HIS A 35 10.63 -49.52 9.07
C HIS A 35 9.73 -49.84 10.27
N SER A 36 10.14 -49.42 11.47
CA SER A 36 9.25 -49.42 12.63
C SER A 36 8.39 -48.16 12.58
N GLN A 37 7.06 -48.34 12.52
CA GLN A 37 6.11 -47.24 12.53
C GLN A 37 6.19 -46.44 13.84
N GLU A 38 6.40 -47.12 14.96
CA GLU A 38 6.49 -46.51 16.28
C GLU A 38 7.75 -45.63 16.41
N LEU A 39 8.91 -46.14 15.98
CA LEU A 39 10.15 -45.35 15.97
C LEU A 39 10.05 -44.15 15.01
N LEU A 40 9.41 -44.32 13.85
CA LEU A 40 9.20 -43.23 12.91
C LEU A 40 8.31 -42.13 13.51
N LYS A 41 7.19 -42.50 14.15
CA LYS A 41 6.30 -41.55 14.83
C LYS A 41 7.00 -40.81 15.97
N LEU A 42 7.80 -41.51 16.78
CA LEU A 42 8.60 -40.91 17.85
C LEU A 42 9.66 -39.95 17.29
N ALA A 43 10.35 -40.33 16.22
CA ALA A 43 11.34 -39.48 15.57
C ALA A 43 10.70 -38.21 14.99
N LEU A 44 9.56 -38.33 14.29
CA LEU A 44 8.84 -37.18 13.74
C LEU A 44 8.35 -36.23 14.83
N LYS A 45 7.82 -36.78 15.94
CA LYS A 45 7.47 -35.99 17.13
C LYS A 45 8.67 -35.24 17.70
N PHE A 46 9.80 -35.92 17.87
CA PHE A 46 11.03 -35.32 18.36
C PHE A 46 11.49 -34.16 17.47
N TRP A 47 11.50 -34.37 16.15
CA TRP A 47 11.95 -33.34 15.21
C TRP A 47 11.01 -32.13 15.17
N ARG A 48 9.69 -32.34 15.21
CA ARG A 48 8.75 -31.22 15.30
C ARG A 48 8.96 -30.41 16.57
N GLU A 49 9.11 -31.06 17.73
CA GLU A 49 9.43 -30.36 18.97
C GLU A 49 10.76 -29.60 18.91
N LYS A 50 11.78 -30.21 18.29
CA LYS A 50 13.09 -29.57 18.09
C LYS A 50 12.97 -28.31 17.21
N ILE A 51 12.28 -28.42 16.08
CA ILE A 51 12.02 -27.28 15.18
C ILE A 51 11.21 -26.20 15.90
N THR A 52 10.17 -26.54 16.66
CA THR A 52 9.41 -25.56 17.45
C THR A 52 10.30 -24.78 18.41
N LYS A 53 11.22 -25.45 19.11
CA LYS A 53 12.19 -24.79 20.01
C LYS A 53 13.17 -23.91 19.25
N ASP A 54 13.64 -24.38 18.09
CA ASP A 54 14.58 -23.64 17.26
C ASP A 54 13.92 -22.37 16.69
N ILE A 55 12.67 -22.44 16.18
CA ILE A 55 11.88 -21.27 15.74
C ILE A 55 11.73 -20.25 16.88
N SER A 56 11.37 -20.73 18.08
CA SER A 56 11.14 -19.87 19.23
C SER A 56 12.38 -19.07 19.64
N SER A 57 13.58 -19.61 19.41
CA SER A 57 14.84 -18.93 19.71
C SER A 57 15.10 -17.66 18.89
N TYR A 58 14.40 -17.48 17.76
CA TYR A 58 14.52 -16.29 16.93
C TYR A 58 13.63 -15.13 17.38
N GLU A 59 12.71 -15.34 18.33
CA GLU A 59 11.81 -14.33 18.93
C GLU A 59 10.78 -13.66 17.99
N SER A 60 11.07 -13.52 16.69
CA SER A 60 10.21 -12.89 15.70
C SER A 60 10.39 -13.47 14.30
N ILE A 61 9.37 -13.28 13.45
CA ILE A 61 9.38 -13.71 12.06
C ILE A 61 10.49 -13.02 11.26
N ARG A 62 10.82 -11.77 11.58
CA ARG A 62 11.86 -11.00 10.90
C ARG A 62 13.24 -11.61 11.11
N ILE A 63 13.58 -11.94 12.36
CA ILE A 63 14.87 -12.56 12.70
C ILE A 63 14.91 -13.98 12.13
N PHE A 64 13.81 -14.73 12.24
CA PHE A 64 13.67 -16.04 11.62
C PHE A 64 13.90 -15.98 10.10
N ALA A 65 13.21 -15.09 9.40
CA ALA A 65 13.35 -14.90 7.96
C ALA A 65 14.78 -14.57 7.55
N SER A 66 15.46 -13.71 8.32
CA SER A 66 16.85 -13.29 8.06
C SER A 66 17.87 -14.40 8.32
N SER A 67 17.52 -15.41 9.12
CA SER A 67 18.42 -16.51 9.50
C SER A 67 18.38 -17.68 8.51
N PHE A 68 17.40 -17.69 7.61
CA PHE A 68 17.22 -18.69 6.57
C PHE A 68 17.20 -18.01 5.19
N ASN A 69 17.28 -18.80 4.11
CA ASN A 69 17.31 -18.27 2.74
C ASN A 69 15.91 -17.95 2.20
N PHE A 70 15.04 -17.35 3.01
CA PHE A 70 13.73 -16.87 2.53
C PHE A 70 13.92 -15.60 1.69
N ALA A 71 13.13 -15.45 0.63
CA ALA A 71 13.14 -14.25 -0.21
C ALA A 71 12.45 -13.06 0.46
N SER A 72 11.54 -13.32 1.42
CA SER A 72 10.81 -12.27 2.14
C SER A 72 10.30 -12.74 3.51
N GLU A 73 9.93 -11.80 4.39
CA GLU A 73 9.25 -12.09 5.66
C GLU A 73 7.89 -12.77 5.45
N HIS A 74 7.20 -12.45 4.35
CA HIS A 74 5.93 -13.09 4.01
C HIS A 74 6.10 -14.57 3.68
N GLU A 75 7.16 -14.94 2.95
CA GLU A 75 7.47 -16.35 2.67
C GLU A 75 7.75 -17.13 3.96
N ALA A 76 8.53 -16.53 4.86
CA ALA A 76 8.78 -17.10 6.19
C ALA A 76 7.48 -17.25 7.00
N MET A 77 6.58 -16.26 6.96
CA MET A 77 5.26 -16.30 7.61
C MET A 77 4.41 -17.45 7.07
N MET A 78 4.35 -17.62 5.75
CA MET A 78 3.64 -18.72 5.12
C MET A 78 4.22 -20.09 5.51
N TRP A 79 5.54 -20.19 5.61
CA TRP A 79 6.19 -21.40 6.10
C TRP A 79 5.83 -21.71 7.56
N VAL A 80 5.86 -20.70 8.45
CA VAL A 80 5.45 -20.86 9.85
C VAL A 80 3.97 -21.25 9.95
N SER A 81 3.09 -20.65 9.14
CA SER A 81 1.67 -21.01 9.06
C SER A 81 1.48 -22.48 8.64
N ASN A 82 2.22 -22.93 7.62
CA ASN A 82 2.23 -24.34 7.20
C ASN A 82 2.73 -25.27 8.30
N PHE A 83 3.77 -24.87 9.04
CA PHE A 83 4.30 -25.64 10.17
C PHE A 83 3.26 -25.78 11.28
N VAL A 84 2.59 -24.69 11.66
CA VAL A 84 1.50 -24.70 12.66
C VAL A 84 0.38 -25.63 12.20
N ARG A 85 -0.04 -25.58 10.94
CA ARG A 85 -1.04 -26.49 10.38
C ARG A 85 -0.61 -27.97 10.50
N ILE A 86 0.66 -28.27 10.27
CA ILE A 86 1.21 -29.63 10.45
C ILE A 86 1.15 -30.06 11.93
N LEU A 87 1.47 -29.17 12.87
CA LEU A 87 1.34 -29.47 14.30
C LEU A 87 -0.12 -29.80 14.69
N VAL A 88 -1.09 -29.05 14.18
CA VAL A 88 -2.53 -29.32 14.39
C VAL A 88 -2.93 -30.65 13.75
N LYS A 89 -2.58 -30.87 12.47
CA LYS A 89 -2.92 -32.09 11.72
C LYS A 89 -2.45 -33.38 12.41
N TYR A 90 -1.33 -33.32 13.13
CA TYR A 90 -0.72 -34.49 13.78
C TYR A 90 -0.80 -34.44 15.32
N GLU A 91 -1.76 -33.70 15.88
CA GLU A 91 -2.10 -33.67 17.32
C GLU A 91 -0.90 -33.29 18.23
N GLN A 92 -0.08 -32.33 17.78
CA GLN A 92 1.06 -31.78 18.52
C GLN A 92 0.94 -30.28 18.77
N ASP A 93 -0.26 -29.75 18.58
CA ASP A 93 -0.59 -28.35 18.77
C ASP A 93 -0.50 -27.90 20.24
N GLY A 94 -0.51 -28.85 21.21
CA GLY A 94 -0.17 -28.56 22.61
C GLY A 94 1.25 -28.02 22.84
N LEU A 95 2.14 -28.08 21.84
CA LEU A 95 3.41 -27.36 21.86
C LEU A 95 3.22 -25.84 21.80
N LEU A 96 2.17 -25.37 21.13
CA LEU A 96 1.85 -23.95 20.96
C LEU A 96 1.47 -23.28 22.29
N ASP A 97 1.02 -24.06 23.26
CA ASP A 97 0.72 -23.58 24.62
C ASP A 97 1.98 -23.35 25.48
N ARG A 98 3.11 -23.96 25.10
CA ARG A 98 4.34 -24.00 25.91
C ARG A 98 5.52 -23.29 25.25
N ILE A 99 5.49 -23.13 23.94
CA ILE A 99 6.59 -22.60 23.15
C ILE A 99 6.06 -21.47 22.27
N ALA A 100 6.73 -20.32 22.33
CA ALA A 100 6.34 -19.14 21.58
C ALA A 100 6.81 -19.26 20.13
N ILE A 101 5.87 -19.63 19.24
CA ILE A 101 6.10 -19.67 17.78
C ILE A 101 4.96 -19.03 16.98
N LEU A 102 3.90 -18.59 17.64
CA LEU A 102 2.76 -17.96 16.97
C LEU A 102 3.02 -16.46 16.87
N PRO A 103 3.22 -15.90 15.66
CA PRO A 103 3.40 -14.46 15.49
C PRO A 103 2.13 -13.68 15.85
N ASP A 104 2.31 -12.59 16.60
CA ASP A 104 1.34 -11.51 16.70
C ASP A 104 1.23 -10.73 15.37
N GLN A 105 0.38 -9.71 15.28
CA GLN A 105 0.24 -8.90 14.05
C GLN A 105 1.48 -8.03 13.73
N TYR A 106 2.48 -7.98 14.61
CA TYR A 106 3.80 -7.40 14.35
C TYR A 106 4.86 -8.46 13.99
N GLY A 107 4.50 -9.74 13.97
CA GLY A 107 5.41 -10.84 13.69
C GLY A 107 6.25 -11.30 14.88
N ASN A 108 6.00 -10.83 16.11
CA ASN A 108 6.70 -11.31 17.30
C ASN A 108 6.10 -12.63 17.75
N PHE A 109 6.93 -13.63 18.04
CA PHE A 109 6.46 -14.94 18.47
C PHE A 109 5.93 -14.91 19.90
N LYS A 110 4.77 -15.53 20.08
CA LYS A 110 4.00 -15.62 21.31
C LYS A 110 3.50 -17.03 21.53
N MET A 111 3.20 -17.36 22.79
CA MET A 111 2.48 -18.59 23.11
C MET A 111 1.00 -18.43 22.74
N ARG A 112 0.33 -19.56 22.49
CA ARG A 112 -1.13 -19.58 22.25
C ARG A 112 -1.91 -18.91 23.37
N ALA A 113 -1.42 -18.97 24.59
CA ALA A 113 -2.03 -18.35 25.76
C ALA A 113 -2.09 -16.82 25.74
N GLU A 114 -1.17 -16.18 25.02
CA GLU A 114 -1.01 -14.73 24.96
C GLU A 114 -1.79 -14.10 23.80
N LEU A 115 -2.30 -14.91 22.88
CA LEU A 115 -2.94 -14.46 21.65
C LEU A 115 -4.45 -14.64 21.67
N SER A 116 -5.11 -13.79 20.90
CA SER A 116 -6.55 -13.77 20.65
C SER A 116 -6.81 -13.65 19.14
N LEU A 117 -8.00 -14.06 18.72
CA LEU A 117 -8.47 -13.87 17.35
C LEU A 117 -9.11 -12.49 17.20
N ASP A 118 -8.98 -11.93 16.01
CA ASP A 118 -9.71 -10.76 15.58
C ASP A 118 -11.13 -11.19 15.17
N SER A 119 -12.18 -10.51 15.67
CA SER A 119 -13.55 -10.80 15.24
C SER A 119 -13.78 -10.56 13.74
N GLY A 120 -12.87 -9.84 13.08
CA GLY A 120 -12.97 -9.43 11.68
C GLY A 120 -13.71 -8.11 11.49
N GLU A 121 -14.19 -7.51 12.59
CA GLU A 121 -14.96 -6.26 12.57
C GLU A 121 -14.10 -5.04 12.94
N ILE A 122 -12.84 -5.28 13.34
CA ILE A 122 -11.93 -4.24 13.78
C ILE A 122 -11.15 -3.71 12.58
N ASP A 123 -11.49 -2.49 12.16
CA ASP A 123 -10.77 -1.76 11.13
C ASP A 123 -9.31 -1.46 11.54
N GLU A 124 -8.37 -1.47 10.58
CA GLU A 124 -6.97 -1.19 10.84
C GLU A 124 -6.75 0.21 11.43
N ILE A 125 -7.55 1.20 11.02
CA ILE A 125 -7.50 2.57 11.58
C ILE A 125 -7.79 2.55 13.08
N LEU A 126 -8.75 1.73 13.51
CA LEU A 126 -9.11 1.62 14.92
C LEU A 126 -8.06 0.89 15.74
N LYS A 127 -7.34 -0.06 15.14
CA LYS A 127 -6.20 -0.71 15.81
C LYS A 127 -5.07 0.29 16.06
N ASP A 128 -4.82 1.18 15.11
CA ASP A 128 -3.86 2.27 15.29
C ASP A 128 -4.30 3.22 16.40
N ALA A 129 -5.57 3.65 16.39
CA ALA A 129 -6.13 4.50 17.45
C ALA A 129 -6.06 3.83 18.83
N SER A 130 -6.38 2.54 18.91
CA SER A 130 -6.31 1.76 20.14
C SER A 130 -4.89 1.74 20.72
N LYS A 131 -3.86 1.60 19.87
CA LYS A 131 -2.45 1.66 20.30
C LYS A 131 -2.13 2.99 20.98
N TYR A 132 -2.53 4.12 20.40
CA TYR A 132 -2.32 5.44 21.00
C TYR A 132 -3.21 5.68 22.23
N ALA A 133 -4.37 5.04 22.30
CA ALA A 133 -5.23 4.99 23.48
C ALA A 133 -4.69 4.11 24.62
N GLY A 134 -3.45 3.61 24.50
CA GLY A 134 -2.77 2.83 25.53
C GLY A 134 -3.07 1.32 25.50
N TYR A 135 -3.77 0.84 24.47
CA TYR A 135 -4.03 -0.58 24.27
C TYR A 135 -3.65 -1.03 22.85
N ASP A 136 -2.42 -1.50 22.71
CA ASP A 136 -1.89 -2.01 21.45
C ASP A 136 -2.42 -3.43 21.15
N VAL A 137 -3.60 -3.47 20.54
CA VAL A 137 -4.33 -4.71 20.26
C VAL A 137 -3.54 -5.66 19.33
N ARG A 138 -2.69 -5.11 18.43
CA ARG A 138 -1.90 -5.91 17.47
C ARG A 138 -0.87 -6.82 18.14
N LYS A 139 -0.40 -6.47 19.33
CA LYS A 139 0.48 -7.33 20.16
C LYS A 139 -0.23 -8.54 20.76
N THR A 140 -1.56 -8.51 20.80
CA THR A 140 -2.40 -9.55 21.40
C THR A 140 -3.17 -10.34 20.36
N LEU A 141 -3.23 -9.87 19.11
CA LEU A 141 -3.91 -10.57 18.02
C LEU A 141 -2.96 -11.51 17.30
N LEU A 142 -3.43 -12.72 17.02
CA LEU A 142 -2.74 -13.65 16.13
C LEU A 142 -2.62 -13.05 14.72
N SER A 143 -1.49 -13.29 14.06
CA SER A 143 -1.29 -12.93 12.66
C SER A 143 -2.40 -13.51 11.77
N LYS A 144 -2.91 -12.71 10.83
CA LYS A 144 -4.00 -13.08 9.92
C LYS A 144 -3.65 -14.25 8.99
N ASP A 145 -2.36 -14.47 8.76
CA ASP A 145 -1.86 -15.55 7.89
C ASP A 145 -1.90 -16.93 8.56
N ILE A 146 -2.16 -16.99 9.88
CA ILE A 146 -2.22 -18.24 10.63
C ILE A 146 -3.67 -18.60 10.95
N ILE A 147 -4.12 -19.72 10.40
CA ILE A 147 -5.42 -20.29 10.67
C ILE A 147 -5.28 -21.24 11.86
N LEU A 148 -5.77 -20.81 13.02
CA LEU A 148 -5.78 -21.59 14.25
C LEU A 148 -7.06 -21.30 15.02
N ASP A 149 -7.81 -22.34 15.35
CA ASP A 149 -8.98 -22.20 16.22
C ASP A 149 -8.50 -21.92 17.65
N LEU A 150 -8.89 -20.77 18.19
CA LEU A 150 -8.72 -20.44 19.59
C LEU A 150 -10.07 -20.55 20.32
N PRO A 151 -10.08 -20.79 21.63
CA PRO A 151 -11.30 -20.76 22.43
C PRO A 151 -12.10 -19.47 22.21
N GLU A 152 -13.44 -19.57 22.14
CA GLU A 152 -14.34 -18.41 21.86
C GLU A 152 -14.15 -17.23 22.82
N ASN A 153 -13.71 -17.49 24.06
CA ASN A 153 -13.42 -16.44 25.03
C ASN A 153 -12.13 -15.64 24.71
N ARG A 154 -11.42 -15.99 23.64
CA ARG A 154 -10.21 -15.31 23.14
C ARG A 154 -10.45 -14.69 21.77
N THR A 155 -11.62 -14.10 21.57
CA THR A 155 -11.90 -13.22 20.43
C THR A 155 -11.99 -11.79 20.92
N VAL A 156 -11.21 -10.90 20.30
CA VAL A 156 -11.29 -9.46 20.54
C VAL A 156 -12.33 -8.89 19.59
N TYR A 157 -13.31 -8.21 20.15
CA TYR A 157 -14.37 -7.54 19.41
C TYR A 157 -14.15 -6.02 19.41
N LEU A 158 -14.89 -5.35 18.53
CA LEU A 158 -14.89 -3.89 18.45
C LEU A 158 -15.19 -3.22 19.79
N GLU A 159 -16.09 -3.82 20.58
CA GLU A 159 -16.46 -3.38 21.93
C GLU A 159 -15.26 -3.27 22.88
N ASN A 160 -14.27 -4.16 22.75
CA ASN A 160 -13.11 -4.20 23.64
C ASN A 160 -12.17 -3.00 23.42
N ILE A 161 -12.09 -2.51 22.17
CA ILE A 161 -11.22 -1.38 21.82
C ILE A 161 -11.97 -0.05 21.84
N SER A 162 -13.27 -0.05 21.57
CA SER A 162 -14.06 1.18 21.43
C SER A 162 -14.12 1.97 22.73
N GLU A 163 -14.20 1.28 23.87
CA GLU A 163 -14.17 1.90 25.20
C GLU A 163 -12.84 2.65 25.44
N LYS A 164 -11.70 2.02 25.09
CA LYS A 164 -10.37 2.62 25.26
C LYS A 164 -10.19 3.86 24.39
N ILE A 165 -10.56 3.77 23.12
CA ILE A 165 -10.52 4.89 22.19
C ILE A 165 -11.43 6.03 22.68
N THR A 166 -12.65 5.70 23.12
CA THR A 166 -13.61 6.68 23.64
C THR A 166 -13.07 7.41 24.87
N GLN A 167 -12.49 6.66 25.81
CA GLN A 167 -11.89 7.23 27.01
C GLN A 167 -10.72 8.16 26.66
N TYR A 168 -9.82 7.73 25.77
CA TYR A 168 -8.69 8.56 25.35
C TYR A 168 -9.12 9.88 24.72
N VAL A 169 -10.07 9.85 23.77
CA VAL A 169 -10.61 11.05 23.12
C VAL A 169 -11.28 11.98 24.15
N LYS A 170 -11.96 11.39 25.15
CA LYS A 170 -12.61 12.15 26.23
C LYS A 170 -11.62 12.78 27.21
N GLU A 171 -10.47 12.17 27.45
CA GLU A 171 -9.43 12.70 28.33
C GLU A 171 -8.58 13.78 27.63
N ASN A 172 -8.45 13.71 26.30
CA ASN A 172 -7.63 14.61 25.48
C ASN A 172 -8.46 15.56 24.60
N LYS A 173 -9.68 15.90 25.03
CA LYS A 173 -10.59 16.76 24.26
C LYS A 173 -9.90 18.04 23.82
N ASN A 174 -10.05 18.37 22.54
CA ASN A 174 -9.53 19.61 21.96
C ASN A 174 -7.99 19.75 22.09
N SER A 175 -7.27 18.65 22.37
CA SER A 175 -5.80 18.64 22.47
C SER A 175 -5.17 17.37 21.89
N ILE A 176 -5.95 16.57 21.18
CA ILE A 176 -5.50 15.32 20.56
C ILE A 176 -4.35 15.62 19.59
N GLY A 177 -3.20 14.99 19.84
CA GLY A 177 -2.05 15.13 18.95
C GLY A 177 -1.45 16.53 18.89
N HIS A 178 -1.72 17.42 19.87
CA HIS A 178 -1.14 18.77 19.91
C HIS A 178 0.40 18.75 19.83
N ASN A 179 1.03 17.73 20.40
CA ASN A 179 2.48 17.56 20.41
C ASN A 179 2.97 16.35 19.58
N ASP A 180 2.05 15.63 18.93
CA ASP A 180 2.33 14.38 18.23
C ASP A 180 1.51 14.33 16.93
N ILE A 181 2.20 14.52 15.82
CA ILE A 181 1.61 14.58 14.48
C ILE A 181 1.02 13.22 14.09
N ASP A 182 1.67 12.12 14.46
CA ASP A 182 1.20 10.77 14.14
C ASP A 182 -0.11 10.47 14.88
N VAL A 183 -0.20 10.84 16.16
CA VAL A 183 -1.44 10.78 16.94
C VAL A 183 -2.52 11.61 16.27
N LYS A 184 -2.22 12.85 15.88
CA LYS A 184 -3.18 13.75 15.21
C LYS A 184 -3.71 13.11 13.93
N GLU A 185 -2.84 12.56 13.09
CA GLU A 185 -3.23 11.91 11.84
C GLU A 185 -4.12 10.69 12.07
N VAL A 186 -3.76 9.81 13.02
CA VAL A 186 -4.54 8.61 13.32
C VAL A 186 -5.92 8.95 13.86
N PHE A 187 -6.04 9.93 14.76
CA PHE A 187 -7.35 10.33 15.28
C PHE A 187 -8.18 11.12 14.27
N ASN A 188 -7.56 11.84 13.32
CA ASN A 188 -8.26 12.39 12.17
C ASN A 188 -8.85 11.29 11.27
N LYS A 189 -8.06 10.25 10.94
CA LYS A 189 -8.55 9.09 10.19
C LYS A 189 -9.66 8.37 10.96
N THR A 190 -9.52 8.24 12.27
CA THR A 190 -10.54 7.63 13.15
C THR A 190 -11.85 8.41 13.12
N TYR A 191 -11.78 9.75 13.16
CA TYR A 191 -12.96 10.61 13.04
C TYR A 191 -13.66 10.43 11.70
N LEU A 192 -12.91 10.44 10.59
CA LEU A 192 -13.46 10.24 9.25
C LEU A 192 -14.13 8.86 9.13
N TRP A 193 -13.42 7.82 9.57
CA TRP A 193 -13.95 6.46 9.60
C TRP A 193 -15.24 6.37 10.43
N LEU A 194 -15.28 6.99 11.62
CA LEU A 194 -16.47 7.03 12.45
C LEU A 194 -17.64 7.68 11.72
N ARG A 195 -17.40 8.82 11.05
CA ARG A 195 -18.43 9.55 10.28
C ARG A 195 -19.00 8.72 9.13
N GLU A 196 -18.16 8.04 8.38
CA GLU A 196 -18.56 7.18 7.26
C GLU A 196 -19.37 5.95 7.75
N ASN A 197 -19.05 5.46 8.95
CA ASN A 197 -19.64 4.25 9.52
C ASN A 197 -20.77 4.52 10.54
N LEU A 198 -21.24 5.77 10.70
CA LEU A 198 -22.32 6.13 11.63
C LEU A 198 -23.66 5.41 11.35
N ALA A 199 -23.88 4.99 10.10
CA ALA A 199 -25.08 4.23 9.71
C ALA A 199 -25.08 2.79 10.27
N ASN A 200 -23.92 2.27 10.67
CA ASN A 200 -23.81 0.92 11.22
C ASN A 200 -24.25 0.93 12.70
N GLU A 201 -25.33 0.21 13.01
CA GLU A 201 -25.90 0.12 14.36
C GLU A 201 -24.91 -0.41 15.40
N LYS A 202 -24.01 -1.32 15.02
CA LYS A 202 -22.99 -1.86 15.93
C LYS A 202 -21.96 -0.78 16.28
N VAL A 203 -21.44 -0.06 15.28
CA VAL A 203 -20.50 1.06 15.47
C VAL A 203 -21.14 2.14 16.35
N LYS A 204 -22.40 2.50 16.07
CA LYS A 204 -23.17 3.47 16.84
C LYS A 204 -23.39 3.03 18.29
N LYS A 205 -23.55 1.73 18.54
CA LYS A 205 -23.63 1.17 19.90
C LYS A 205 -22.28 1.24 20.62
N CYS A 206 -21.19 0.81 19.96
CA CYS A 206 -19.85 0.77 20.53
C CYS A 206 -19.26 2.17 20.81
N PHE A 207 -19.55 3.14 19.93
CA PHE A 207 -19.04 4.51 19.99
C PHE A 207 -20.11 5.55 20.29
N LYS A 208 -21.20 5.16 20.98
CA LYS A 208 -22.36 6.04 21.26
C LYS A 208 -21.97 7.43 21.79
N GLU A 209 -20.99 7.49 22.69
CA GLU A 209 -20.51 8.75 23.27
C GLU A 209 -19.76 9.60 22.24
N LEU A 210 -18.87 9.01 21.44
CA LEU A 210 -18.13 9.72 20.40
C LEU A 210 -19.03 10.15 19.24
N SER A 211 -20.00 9.32 18.84
CA SER A 211 -20.96 9.68 17.79
C SER A 211 -21.80 10.90 18.16
N THR A 212 -22.06 11.11 19.45
CA THR A 212 -22.79 12.30 19.95
C THR A 212 -21.85 13.51 20.10
N ASN A 213 -20.55 13.27 20.34
CA ASN A 213 -19.57 14.30 20.66
C ASN A 213 -18.40 14.30 19.67
N LEU A 214 -18.69 14.25 18.37
CA LEU A 214 -17.69 14.26 17.31
C LEU A 214 -16.76 15.50 17.36
N HIS A 215 -17.22 16.60 17.96
CA HIS A 215 -16.44 17.81 18.16
C HIS A 215 -15.21 17.61 19.07
N TRP A 216 -15.14 16.55 19.90
CA TRP A 216 -13.98 16.30 20.77
C TRP A 216 -12.69 15.98 20.02
N PHE A 217 -12.78 15.59 18.74
CA PHE A 217 -11.64 15.28 17.89
C PHE A 217 -10.87 16.51 17.42
N TYR A 218 -11.51 17.69 17.42
CA TYR A 218 -10.92 18.94 16.92
C TYR A 218 -10.88 20.00 18.01
N ASN A 219 -9.87 20.86 17.93
CA ASN A 219 -9.88 22.10 18.70
C ASN A 219 -10.26 23.29 17.81
N ASP A 220 -10.62 24.41 18.44
CA ASP A 220 -11.05 25.62 17.72
C ASP A 220 -9.97 26.15 16.77
N ASN A 221 -8.68 25.94 17.10
CA ASN A 221 -7.57 26.32 16.22
C ASN A 221 -7.49 25.42 14.97
N ASP A 222 -7.73 24.12 15.09
CA ASP A 222 -7.74 23.17 13.98
C ASP A 222 -8.90 23.49 13.02
N ILE A 223 -10.05 23.88 13.58
CA ILE A 223 -11.19 24.32 12.80
C ILE A 223 -10.84 25.61 12.05
N ALA A 224 -10.24 26.58 12.74
CA ALA A 224 -9.83 27.85 12.12
C ALA A 224 -8.76 27.65 11.03
N GLU A 225 -7.75 26.81 11.27
CA GLU A 225 -6.70 26.49 10.30
C GLU A 225 -7.27 25.79 9.07
N ASN A 226 -8.16 24.82 9.26
CA ASN A 226 -8.83 24.14 8.15
C ASN A 226 -9.74 25.09 7.37
N MET A 227 -10.45 26.01 8.03
CA MET A 227 -11.26 27.03 7.38
C MET A 227 -10.39 27.95 6.52
N SER A 228 -9.26 28.42 7.05
CA SER A 228 -8.28 29.24 6.31
C SER A 228 -7.75 28.51 5.08
N LYS A 229 -7.40 27.22 5.19
CA LYS A 229 -6.95 26.43 4.04
C LYS A 229 -8.04 26.26 2.99
N ILE A 230 -9.28 26.06 3.41
CA ILE A 230 -10.43 25.95 2.48
C ILE A 230 -10.63 27.27 1.74
N GLU A 231 -10.52 28.41 2.42
CA GLU A 231 -10.58 29.74 1.80
C GLU A 231 -9.44 29.93 0.80
N GLU A 232 -8.18 29.65 1.18
CA GLU A 232 -7.03 29.72 0.27
C GLU A 232 -7.19 28.82 -0.97
N TYR A 233 -7.71 27.60 -0.80
CA TYR A 233 -7.98 26.71 -1.91
C TYR A 233 -9.09 27.24 -2.81
N ASN A 234 -10.17 27.76 -2.24
CA ASN A 234 -11.25 28.37 -3.00
C ASN A 234 -10.76 29.60 -3.79
N ASP A 235 -9.92 30.43 -3.18
CA ASP A 235 -9.30 31.60 -3.83
C ASP A 235 -8.41 31.18 -5.00
N ILE A 236 -7.62 30.11 -4.82
CA ILE A 236 -6.81 29.54 -5.91
C ILE A 236 -7.71 29.00 -7.01
N LEU A 237 -8.73 28.21 -6.68
CA LEU A 237 -9.67 27.65 -7.64
C LEU A 237 -10.36 28.76 -8.44
N GLU A 238 -10.85 29.81 -7.77
CA GLU A 238 -11.47 30.98 -8.40
C GLU A 238 -10.49 31.73 -9.31
N LYS A 239 -9.23 31.93 -8.87
CA LYS A 239 -8.18 32.56 -9.67
C LYS A 239 -7.91 31.81 -10.99
N TYR A 240 -8.03 30.48 -10.97
CA TYR A 240 -7.87 29.65 -12.16
C TYR A 240 -9.20 29.34 -12.87
N GLY A 241 -10.30 29.99 -12.47
CA GLY A 241 -11.62 29.85 -13.08
C GLY A 241 -12.27 28.48 -12.88
N VAL A 242 -11.83 27.73 -11.86
CA VAL A 242 -12.33 26.40 -11.54
C VAL A 242 -13.40 26.54 -10.46
N SER A 243 -14.64 26.21 -10.81
CA SER A 243 -15.80 26.41 -9.94
C SER A 243 -16.07 25.23 -8.99
N GLY A 244 -15.27 24.17 -9.06
CA GLY A 244 -15.34 23.06 -8.11
C GLY A 244 -14.36 21.91 -8.35
N VAL A 245 -14.28 21.02 -7.37
CA VAL A 245 -13.35 19.86 -7.35
C VAL A 245 -13.56 18.93 -8.56
N GLN A 246 -14.79 18.78 -9.04
CA GLN A 246 -15.11 17.95 -10.21
C GLN A 246 -14.59 18.55 -11.52
N GLU A 247 -14.63 19.88 -11.65
CA GLU A 247 -14.06 20.59 -12.79
C GLU A 247 -12.53 20.54 -12.75
N LEU A 248 -11.94 20.67 -11.55
CA LEU A 248 -10.51 20.46 -11.33
C LEU A 248 -10.07 19.05 -11.76
N GLU A 249 -10.81 18.02 -11.35
CA GLU A 249 -10.54 16.61 -11.69
C GLU A 249 -10.63 16.38 -13.19
N GLN A 250 -11.58 17.02 -13.89
CA GLN A 250 -11.66 16.98 -15.35
C GLN A 250 -10.48 17.68 -16.03
N ILE A 251 -10.06 18.85 -15.54
CA ILE A 251 -8.91 19.59 -16.08
C ILE A 251 -7.63 18.77 -15.88
N LEU A 252 -7.41 18.22 -14.68
CA LEU A 252 -6.24 17.40 -14.37
C LEU A 252 -6.24 16.09 -15.18
N SER A 253 -7.40 15.45 -15.34
CA SER A 253 -7.53 14.24 -16.16
C SER A 253 -7.22 14.52 -17.64
N ARG A 254 -7.66 15.67 -18.18
CA ARG A 254 -7.31 16.10 -19.54
C ARG A 254 -5.81 16.37 -19.68
N SER A 255 -5.20 17.07 -18.72
CA SER A 255 -3.76 17.32 -18.73
C SER A 255 -2.91 16.05 -18.66
N ASN A 256 -3.37 15.02 -17.93
CA ASN A 256 -2.65 13.75 -17.82
C ASN A 256 -2.73 12.92 -19.12
N VAL A 257 -3.85 13.04 -19.85
CA VAL A 257 -4.03 12.50 -21.20
C VAL A 257 -3.14 13.25 -22.20
N GLU A 258 -3.04 14.58 -22.12
CA GLU A 258 -2.15 15.39 -22.96
C GLU A 258 -0.66 15.09 -22.73
N SER A 259 -0.25 14.79 -21.49
CA SER A 259 1.12 14.35 -21.19
C SER A 259 1.45 12.92 -21.65
N SER A 260 0.44 12.10 -21.95
CA SER A 260 0.63 10.73 -22.47
C SER A 260 0.38 10.62 -23.99
N SER A 261 -0.11 11.67 -24.64
CA SER A 261 -0.35 11.73 -26.10
C SER A 261 0.42 12.82 -26.84
N SER A 262 1.44 13.44 -26.23
CA SER A 262 2.29 14.44 -26.90
C SER A 262 3.16 13.79 -27.99
N LYS A 263 2.54 13.49 -29.14
CA LYS A 263 3.25 13.52 -30.42
C LYS A 263 3.65 14.96 -30.66
N THR A 264 4.83 15.32 -30.22
CA THR A 264 5.52 16.54 -30.61
C THR A 264 5.62 16.55 -32.14
N VAL A 265 4.84 17.40 -32.81
CA VAL A 265 4.97 17.58 -34.27
C VAL A 265 6.14 18.54 -34.49
N GLU A 266 7.23 18.06 -35.10
CA GLU A 266 8.34 18.92 -35.51
C GLU A 266 7.86 19.99 -36.50
N ILE A 267 8.31 21.23 -36.30
CA ILE A 267 8.02 22.35 -37.20
C ILE A 267 8.68 22.06 -38.55
N SER A 268 7.89 21.67 -39.56
CA SER A 268 8.39 21.38 -40.90
C SER A 268 8.48 22.65 -41.77
N MET A 269 9.28 22.59 -42.84
CA MET A 269 9.45 23.67 -43.81
C MET A 269 8.11 24.06 -44.48
N GLU A 270 7.24 23.08 -44.73
CA GLU A 270 5.94 23.32 -45.35
C GLU A 270 4.99 24.12 -44.42
N ILE A 271 5.06 23.86 -43.10
CA ILE A 271 4.24 24.59 -42.11
C ILE A 271 4.70 26.04 -42.05
N LEU A 272 5.99 26.31 -41.95
CA LEU A 272 6.50 27.69 -41.93
C LEU A 272 6.11 28.47 -43.20
N ALA A 273 6.18 27.83 -44.37
CA ALA A 273 5.76 28.43 -45.64
C ALA A 273 4.25 28.70 -45.70
N GLN A 274 3.40 27.79 -45.21
CA GLN A 274 1.95 27.95 -45.20
C GLN A 274 1.50 29.16 -44.36
N TRP A 275 2.21 29.43 -43.27
CA TRP A 275 1.92 30.55 -42.37
C TRP A 275 2.67 31.84 -42.74
N GLY A 276 3.49 31.83 -43.80
CA GLY A 276 4.23 32.99 -44.27
C GLY A 276 5.35 33.45 -43.33
N ILE A 277 5.86 32.54 -42.49
CA ILE A 277 6.92 32.85 -41.51
C ILE A 277 8.27 32.59 -42.18
N SER A 278 8.96 33.66 -42.55
CA SER A 278 10.23 33.60 -43.29
C SER A 278 11.45 34.10 -42.53
N THR A 279 11.28 34.62 -41.30
CA THR A 279 12.38 35.14 -40.47
C THR A 279 12.31 34.60 -39.04
N GLU A 280 13.44 34.64 -38.33
CA GLU A 280 13.50 34.25 -36.91
C GLU A 280 12.64 35.18 -36.04
N GLU A 281 12.58 36.47 -36.37
CA GLU A 281 11.72 37.45 -35.69
C GLU A 281 10.22 37.15 -35.89
N ASP A 282 9.81 36.73 -37.09
CA ASP A 282 8.42 36.36 -37.38
C ASP A 282 8.01 35.09 -36.64
N LEU A 283 8.92 34.12 -36.54
CA LEU A 283 8.69 32.91 -35.77
C LEU A 283 8.51 33.22 -34.28
N ASN A 284 9.38 34.07 -33.73
CA ASN A 284 9.29 34.51 -32.33
C ASN A 284 7.98 35.26 -32.05
N ARG A 285 7.49 36.07 -32.99
CA ARG A 285 6.18 36.73 -32.88
C ARG A 285 5.01 35.74 -32.96
N ALA A 286 5.07 34.74 -33.84
CA ALA A 286 4.04 33.72 -33.97
C ALA A 286 3.94 32.84 -32.71
N LEU A 287 5.09 32.49 -32.10
CA LEU A 287 5.17 31.78 -30.82
C LEU A 287 4.61 32.64 -29.68
N ALA A 288 5.00 33.91 -29.59
CA ALA A 288 4.52 34.81 -28.53
C ALA A 288 3.00 35.07 -28.60
N ASN A 289 2.43 35.07 -29.81
CA ASN A 289 1.00 35.26 -30.05
C ASN A 289 0.20 33.94 -30.01
N ASN A 290 0.82 32.82 -29.61
CA ASN A 290 0.20 31.51 -29.49
C ASN A 290 -0.53 31.06 -30.77
N VAL A 291 0.03 31.42 -31.93
CA VAL A 291 -0.56 31.13 -33.25
C VAL A 291 -0.54 29.63 -33.56
N PHE A 292 0.45 28.93 -32.99
CA PHE A 292 0.49 27.48 -32.98
C PHE A 292 -0.21 27.00 -31.72
N GLY A 293 -1.26 26.18 -31.87
CA GLY A 293 -1.99 25.62 -30.73
C GLY A 293 -1.06 24.85 -29.77
N PRO A 294 -1.57 24.46 -28.58
CA PRO A 294 -0.79 23.76 -27.55
C PRO A 294 -0.17 22.43 -28.01
N GLU A 295 -0.55 21.92 -29.19
CA GLU A 295 0.02 20.75 -29.86
C GLU A 295 1.44 20.97 -30.41
N PHE A 296 1.90 22.22 -30.54
CA PHE A 296 3.21 22.59 -31.07
C PHE A 296 4.18 23.04 -29.96
N ILE A 297 4.40 22.20 -28.96
CA ILE A 297 5.50 22.41 -28.01
C ILE A 297 6.71 21.68 -28.56
N HIS A 298 7.63 22.40 -29.23
CA HIS A 298 8.92 21.81 -29.60
C HIS A 298 10.12 22.74 -29.45
N ASP A 299 11.14 22.18 -28.80
CA ASP A 299 12.55 22.54 -28.80
C ASP A 299 13.06 22.63 -30.25
N SER A 300 13.04 23.84 -30.81
CA SER A 300 13.37 24.08 -32.22
C SER A 300 14.89 24.27 -32.35
N LYS A 301 15.59 23.28 -32.92
CA LYS A 301 16.98 23.49 -33.35
C LYS A 301 17.00 24.52 -34.47
N ARG A 302 17.50 25.72 -34.18
CA ARG A 302 17.66 26.82 -35.15
C ARG A 302 18.52 26.35 -36.32
N ASN A 303 17.93 26.21 -37.49
CA ASN A 303 18.66 25.88 -38.73
C ASN A 303 18.42 27.00 -39.76
N SER A 304 19.50 27.66 -40.18
CA SER A 304 19.50 28.72 -41.20
C SER A 304 18.95 28.25 -42.55
N GLU A 305 19.12 26.96 -42.87
CA GLU A 305 18.66 26.37 -44.13
C GLU A 305 17.14 26.36 -44.25
N LEU A 306 16.41 26.21 -43.12
CA LEU A 306 14.94 26.23 -43.09
C LEU A 306 14.38 27.58 -43.54
N PHE A 307 14.97 28.68 -43.07
CA PHE A 307 14.54 30.03 -43.42
C PHE A 307 14.88 30.39 -44.87
N SER A 308 16.05 29.94 -45.33
CA SER A 308 16.47 30.14 -46.73
C SER A 308 15.51 29.45 -47.71
N TYR A 309 15.04 28.25 -47.39
CA TYR A 309 14.08 27.53 -48.21
C TYR A 309 12.72 28.25 -48.32
N VAL A 310 12.18 28.74 -47.20
CA VAL A 310 10.91 29.50 -47.20
C VAL A 310 11.06 30.80 -48.00
N GLN A 311 12.19 31.50 -47.83
CA GLN A 311 12.49 32.72 -48.56
C GLN A 311 12.54 32.49 -50.08
N ASP A 312 13.14 31.38 -50.52
CA ASP A 312 13.18 30.97 -51.93
C ASP A 312 11.78 30.69 -52.49
N ILE A 313 10.89 30.04 -51.73
CA ILE A 313 9.50 29.81 -52.15
C ILE A 313 8.74 31.12 -52.28
N LEU A 314 8.88 32.02 -51.30
CA LEU A 314 8.21 33.32 -51.32
C LEU A 314 8.70 34.19 -52.49
N GLU A 315 10.01 34.24 -52.74
CA GLU A 315 10.57 34.96 -53.88
C GLU A 315 10.15 34.35 -55.22
N ARG A 316 10.14 33.01 -55.35
CA ARG A 316 9.59 32.35 -56.54
C ARG A 316 8.11 32.70 -56.76
N SER A 317 7.32 32.74 -55.70
CA SER A 317 5.89 33.02 -55.78
C SER A 317 5.65 34.49 -56.17
N LYS A 318 6.39 35.42 -55.56
CA LYS A 318 6.40 36.84 -55.91
C LYS A 318 6.80 37.07 -57.37
N ASN A 319 7.89 36.45 -57.83
CA ASN A 319 8.36 36.60 -59.21
C ASN A 319 7.36 36.03 -60.22
N LYS A 320 6.70 34.90 -59.92
CA LYS A 320 5.61 34.36 -60.76
C LYS A 320 4.39 35.28 -60.82
N ILE A 321 4.03 35.92 -59.70
CA ILE A 321 2.93 36.89 -59.67
C ILE A 321 3.30 38.12 -60.49
N LEU A 322 4.53 38.63 -60.36
CA LEU A 322 5.02 39.75 -61.16
C LEU A 322 5.06 39.40 -62.67
N GLU A 323 5.57 38.23 -63.04
CA GLU A 323 5.53 37.74 -64.43
C GLU A 323 4.10 37.59 -64.98
N PHE A 324 3.14 37.19 -64.14
CA PHE A 324 1.73 37.10 -64.51
C PHE A 324 1.09 38.47 -64.70
N LEU A 325 1.49 39.46 -63.90
CA LEU A 325 1.01 40.84 -63.96
C LEU A 325 1.64 41.62 -65.13
N ASP A 326 2.91 41.36 -65.48
CA ASP A 326 3.61 41.95 -66.62
C ASP A 326 3.20 41.36 -67.98
N LYS A 327 2.49 40.21 -67.99
CA LYS A 327 1.92 39.58 -69.19
C LYS A 327 0.52 40.11 -69.54
N LYS A 328 0.14 41.31 -69.08
CA LYS A 328 -1.15 41.92 -69.39
C LYS A 328 -1.05 43.27 -70.09
#